data_AF-A0A6B2JYG2-F1
#
_entry.id   AF-A0A6B2JYG2-F1
#
_cell.length_a   1.000
_cell.length_b   1.000
_cell.length_c   1.000
_cell.angle_alpha   90.00
_cell.angle_beta   90.00
_cell.angle_gamma   90.00
#
_symmetry.space_group_name_H-M   'P 1'
#
loop_
_entity.id
_entity.type
_entity.pdbx_description
1 polymer ?
#
loop_
_entity_poly.entity_id
_entity_poly.type
_entity_poly.pdbx_seq_one_letter_code
_entity_poly.pdbx_strand_id
1 'polypeptide(L)' 'MTNHDDKRQYEAPALVAGGSLEELTQGASTGTKLDASYQIGTPFGDLTFS' A
#
# COMPACT_ATOMS: atom_id res chain seq x y z
N MET A 1 -12.47 40.59 -21.64
CA MET A 1 -12.57 39.20 -21.18
C MET A 1 -11.31 38.90 -20.39
N THR A 2 -11.37 38.92 -19.07
CA THR A 2 -10.20 38.66 -18.21
C THR A 2 -10.11 37.17 -17.95
N ASN A 3 -9.23 36.49 -18.70
CA ASN A 3 -8.92 35.08 -18.48
C ASN A 3 -8.14 34.98 -17.17
N HIS A 4 -8.81 34.51 -16.11
CA HIS A 4 -8.14 34.16 -14.87
C HIS A 4 -7.51 32.78 -15.06
N ASP A 5 -6.21 32.77 -15.36
CA ASP A 5 -5.38 31.58 -15.21
C ASP A 5 -5.19 31.32 -13.71
N ASP A 6 -6.18 30.67 -13.08
CA ASP A 6 -6.07 30.16 -11.71
C ASP A 6 -5.00 29.06 -11.70
N LYS A 7 -3.75 29.48 -11.54
CA LYS A 7 -2.60 28.58 -11.39
C LYS A 7 -2.75 27.85 -10.06
N ARG A 8 -3.23 26.60 -10.12
CA ARG A 8 -3.25 25.70 -8.97
C ARG A 8 -1.83 25.56 -8.43
N GLN A 9 -1.62 26.05 -7.21
CA GLN A 9 -0.36 25.88 -6.51
C GLN A 9 -0.29 24.47 -5.92
N TYR A 10 0.89 23.88 -5.92
CA TYR A 10 1.13 22.60 -5.27
C TYR A 10 1.10 22.81 -3.75
N GLU A 11 0.22 22.09 -3.08
CA GLU A 11 0.23 21.97 -1.62
C GLU A 11 0.97 20.67 -1.25
N ALA A 12 2.05 20.80 -0.48
CA ALA A 12 2.80 19.65 -0.02
C ALA A 12 1.96 18.85 0.99
N PRO A 13 1.87 17.51 0.87
CA PRO A 13 1.08 16.71 1.78
C PRO A 13 1.69 16.70 3.18
N ALA A 14 0.83 16.67 4.19
CA ALA A 14 1.27 16.44 5.56
C ALA A 14 1.74 14.98 5.72
N LEU A 15 2.94 14.81 6.27
CA LEU A 15 3.43 13.49 6.66
C LEU A 15 2.83 13.10 8.01
N VAL A 16 2.34 11.87 8.12
CA VAL A 16 1.76 11.31 9.35
C VAL A 16 2.59 10.10 9.76
N ALA A 17 2.77 9.91 11.07
CA ALA A 17 3.47 8.75 11.59
C ALA A 17 2.67 7.48 11.25
N GLY A 18 3.24 6.60 10.44
CA GLY A 18 2.62 5.36 9.97
C GLY A 18 2.71 4.18 10.96
N GLY A 19 3.32 4.37 12.12
CA GLY A 19 3.69 3.29 13.04
C GLY A 19 5.13 2.81 12.80
N SER A 20 5.48 1.71 13.45
CA SER A 20 6.75 1.00 13.32
C SER A 20 6.86 0.27 11.97
N LEU A 21 8.09 -0.07 11.58
CA LEU A 21 8.33 -0.84 10.36
C LEU A 21 7.58 -2.17 10.43
N GLU A 22 7.61 -2.83 11.58
CA GLU A 22 6.90 -4.06 11.86
C GLU A 22 5.39 -3.87 11.71
N GLU A 23 4.78 -2.83 12.29
CA GLU A 23 3.34 -2.57 12.08
C GLU A 23 2.98 -2.34 10.60
N LEU A 24 3.92 -1.82 9.81
CA LEU A 24 3.74 -1.58 8.37
C LEU A 24 4.04 -2.79 7.48
N THR A 25 4.88 -3.72 7.94
CA THR A 25 5.42 -4.83 7.12
C THR A 25 5.29 -6.21 7.74
N GLN A 26 4.67 -6.35 8.91
CA GLN A 26 4.55 -7.63 9.59
C GLN A 26 3.46 -8.46 8.90
N GLY A 27 3.94 -9.29 7.96
CA GLY A 27 3.37 -10.53 7.46
C GLY A 27 1.87 -10.67 7.62
N ALA A 28 1.14 -10.26 6.59
CA ALA A 28 -0.31 -10.33 6.56
C ALA A 28 -0.77 -11.78 6.74
N SER A 29 -1.22 -12.22 7.91
CA SER A 29 -1.66 -13.62 8.10
C SER A 29 -2.92 -13.99 7.30
N THR A 30 -3.51 -12.99 6.64
CA THR A 30 -4.63 -13.06 5.70
C THR A 30 -4.50 -11.91 4.69
N GLY A 31 -4.86 -12.13 3.42
CA GLY A 31 -4.81 -11.10 2.38
C GLY A 31 -4.74 -11.69 0.97
N THR A 32 -5.01 -10.88 -0.06
CA THR A 32 -4.90 -11.30 -1.48
C THR A 32 -3.49 -11.08 -2.05
N LYS A 33 -2.59 -10.48 -1.27
CA LYS A 33 -1.18 -10.29 -1.63
C LYS A 33 -0.38 -11.52 -1.20
N LEU A 34 -0.50 -12.57 -2.01
CA LEU A 34 0.36 -13.74 -1.92
C LEU A 34 1.72 -13.43 -2.55
N ASP A 35 2.80 -14.01 -2.03
CA ASP A 35 4.05 -14.02 -2.78
C ASP A 35 3.79 -14.73 -4.12
N ALA A 36 4.18 -14.11 -5.22
CA ALA A 36 3.68 -14.43 -6.57
C ALA A 36 4.17 -15.79 -7.11
N SER A 37 4.83 -16.61 -6.30
CA SER A 37 5.40 -17.91 -6.66
C SER A 37 4.51 -19.13 -6.36
N TYR A 38 3.39 -18.97 -5.67
CA TYR A 38 2.53 -20.10 -5.34
C TYR A 38 1.73 -20.60 -6.55
N GLN A 39 1.68 -21.93 -6.71
CA GLN A 39 0.86 -22.55 -7.74
C GLN A 39 -0.63 -22.38 -7.42
N ILE A 40 -1.46 -22.36 -8.47
CA ILE A 40 -2.93 -22.33 -8.30
C ILE A 40 -3.35 -23.59 -7.55
N GLY A 41 -4.00 -23.41 -6.39
CA GLY A 41 -4.47 -24.51 -5.54
C GLY A 41 -3.62 -24.80 -4.30
N THR A 42 -2.58 -24.02 -4.01
CA THR A 42 -1.84 -24.13 -2.74
C THR A 42 -2.78 -23.97 -1.54
N PRO A 43 -2.78 -24.91 -0.56
CA PRO A 43 -3.57 -24.79 0.66
C PRO A 43 -3.23 -23.50 1.41
N PHE A 44 -4.23 -22.87 2.03
CA PHE A 44 -4.04 -21.60 2.73
C PHE A 44 -2.97 -21.65 3.82
N GLY A 45 -2.84 -22.79 4.52
CA GLY A 45 -1.81 -23.00 5.55
C GLY A 45 -0.37 -23.04 5.03
N ASP A 46 -0.19 -23.24 3.71
CA ASP A 46 1.11 -23.31 3.05
C ASP A 46 1.47 -22.00 2.33
N LEU A 47 0.56 -21.01 2.36
CA LEU A 47 0.80 -19.68 1.83
C LEU A 47 1.63 -18.89 2.83
N THR A 48 2.74 -18.31 2.35
CA THR A 48 3.43 -17.26 3.09
C THR A 48 2.97 -15.91 2.56
N PHE A 49 2.86 -14.98 3.49
CA PHE A 49 2.44 -13.62 3.24
C PHE A 49 3.57 -12.72 3.71
N SER A 50 4.05 -11.85 2.82
CA SER A 50 5.06 -10.84 3.15
C SER A 50 4.44 -9.62 3.82
#